data_AF-A0ABD3AR01-F1
#
_entry.id   AF-A0ABD3AR01-F1
#
_cell.length_a   1.000
_cell.length_b   1.000
_cell.length_c   1.000
_cell.angle_alpha   90.00
_cell.angle_beta   90.00
_cell.angle_gamma   90.00
#
_symmetry.space_group_name_H-M   'P 1'
#
loop_
_entity.id
_entity.type
_entity.pdbx_description
1 polymer ?
#
loop_
_entity_poly.entity_id
_entity_poly.type
_entity_poly.pdbx_seq_one_letter_code
_entity_poly.pdbx_strand_id
1 'polypeptide(L)'
;MALFYPKNQDVHYPPSKISQILQTSLSKALSNFYPFAGRLMNNNLSVDCNDMGAQFVEARIKCPMSESLKQQKSHLKDLVFVISLSQSNLAGGSLVLVQLTYFDCGGMALAASISHKVCDLITKSNFMKDWMLMAHQSSDIRAPPFNGASLFPPVDDPLFKGFNPTKGEICIRRRYLFHASKIEELKALASNSGVDRPTRVEVVSALLYSCAVSASMKNSASFEPSQLASAVNLRAITVPSLPQESVGNFLTHFSVSVNTEDEMKFPELV
;
A
#
# COMPACT_ATOMS: atom_id res chain seq x y z
N MET A 1 -5.84 0.90 0.46
CA MET A 1 -6.13 -0.32 1.24
C MET A 1 -7.63 -0.39 1.38
N ALA A 2 -8.21 -1.59 1.30
CA ALA A 2 -9.63 -1.83 1.42
C ALA A 2 -9.84 -2.99 2.39
N LEU A 3 -10.76 -2.82 3.33
CA LEU A 3 -11.16 -3.84 4.28
C LEU A 3 -12.64 -4.12 4.06
N PHE A 4 -13.00 -5.40 3.92
CA PHE A 4 -14.37 -5.84 3.69
C PHE A 4 -14.89 -6.53 4.94
N TYR A 5 -16.04 -6.08 5.42
CA TYR A 5 -16.70 -6.56 6.63
C TYR A 5 -18.06 -7.16 6.23
N PRO A 6 -18.21 -8.48 6.27
CA PRO A 6 -19.52 -9.09 6.06
C PRO A 6 -20.49 -8.61 7.14
N LYS A 7 -21.79 -8.73 6.88
CA LYS A 7 -22.82 -8.38 7.86
C LYS A 7 -22.58 -9.17 9.15
N ASN A 8 -22.24 -8.46 10.22
CA ASN A 8 -22.14 -9.05 11.54
C ASN A 8 -23.56 -9.20 12.13
N GLN A 9 -23.94 -10.40 12.55
CA GLN A 9 -25.25 -10.65 13.14
C GLN A 9 -25.39 -10.06 14.55
N ASP A 10 -24.27 -9.89 15.26
CA ASP A 10 -24.24 -9.48 16.67
C ASP A 10 -24.14 -7.95 16.87
N VAL A 11 -23.87 -7.20 15.79
CA VAL A 11 -23.65 -5.75 15.85
C VAL A 11 -24.78 -5.02 15.14
N HIS A 12 -25.71 -4.47 15.93
CA HIS A 12 -26.89 -3.74 15.45
C HIS A 12 -26.71 -2.22 15.43
N TYR A 13 -25.56 -1.70 15.00
CA TYR A 13 -25.44 -0.26 14.79
C TYR A 13 -26.11 0.14 13.47
N PRO A 14 -26.96 1.18 13.47
CA PRO A 14 -27.42 1.74 12.21
C PRO A 14 -26.22 2.31 11.43
N PRO A 15 -26.25 2.30 10.08
CA PRO A 15 -25.17 2.84 9.24
C PRO A 15 -24.72 4.25 9.65
N SER A 16 -25.66 5.13 10.03
CA SER A 16 -25.36 6.49 10.50
C SER A 16 -24.47 6.51 11.74
N LYS A 17 -24.66 5.58 12.68
CA LYS A 17 -23.84 5.49 13.90
C LYS A 17 -22.45 4.96 13.61
N ILE A 18 -22.31 3.99 12.70
CA ILE A 18 -21.00 3.50 12.25
C ILE A 18 -20.21 4.64 11.59
N SER A 19 -20.86 5.37 10.68
CA SER A 19 -20.23 6.52 10.03
C SER A 19 -19.78 7.58 11.04
N GLN A 20 -20.65 7.94 11.99
CA GLN A 20 -20.32 8.91 13.04
C GLN A 20 -19.11 8.45 13.87
N ILE A 21 -19.08 7.19 14.31
CA ILE A 21 -17.94 6.62 15.06
C ILE A 21 -16.66 6.73 14.24
N LEU A 22 -16.70 6.35 12.96
CA LEU A 22 -15.54 6.39 12.06
C LEU A 22 -15.05 7.81 11.81
N GLN A 23 -15.94 8.77 11.57
CA GLN A 23 -15.58 10.18 11.37
C GLN A 23 -15.00 10.82 12.64
N THR A 24 -15.64 10.60 13.79
CA THR A 24 -15.14 11.12 15.08
C THR A 24 -13.78 10.53 15.45
N SER A 25 -13.60 9.22 15.28
CA SER A 25 -12.31 8.58 15.55
C SER A 25 -11.25 8.97 14.52
N LEU A 26 -11.63 9.20 13.26
CA LEU A 26 -10.69 9.69 12.24
C LEU A 26 -10.18 11.08 12.60
N SER A 27 -11.06 11.97 13.07
CA SER A 27 -10.67 13.29 13.55
C SER A 27 -9.66 13.21 14.70
N LYS A 28 -9.89 12.32 15.68
CA LYS A 28 -8.94 12.06 16.77
C LYS A 28 -7.61 11.48 16.27
N ALA A 29 -7.65 10.54 15.34
CA ALA A 29 -6.45 9.95 14.75
C ALA A 29 -5.65 11.01 13.99
N LEU A 30 -6.32 11.90 13.25
CA LEU A 30 -5.68 13.01 12.56
C LEU A 30 -5.05 14.02 13.52
N SER A 31 -5.53 14.18 14.76
CA SER A 31 -4.82 14.99 15.76
C SER A 31 -3.44 14.40 16.10
N ASN A 32 -3.33 13.08 16.18
CA ASN A 32 -2.03 12.41 16.38
C ASN A 32 -1.19 12.39 15.11
N PHE A 33 -1.83 12.30 13.95
CA PHE A 33 -1.20 12.30 12.63
C PHE A 33 -1.40 13.64 11.91
N TYR A 34 -1.19 14.76 12.62
CA TYR A 34 -1.60 16.10 12.18
C TYR A 34 -1.19 16.49 10.76
N PRO A 35 0.00 16.13 10.21
CA PRO A 35 0.33 16.50 8.84
C PRO A 35 -0.63 15.88 7.82
N PHE A 36 -1.30 14.77 8.14
CA PHE A 36 -2.22 14.10 7.22
C PHE A 36 -3.53 14.90 7.01
N ALA A 37 -3.84 15.85 7.88
CA ALA A 37 -4.94 16.80 7.71
C ALA A 37 -4.53 18.04 6.87
N GLY A 38 -3.25 18.17 6.53
CA GLY A 38 -2.71 19.30 5.79
C GLY A 38 -2.85 19.20 4.27
N ARG A 39 -2.07 20.01 3.55
CA ARG A 39 -1.99 20.03 2.08
C ARG A 39 -0.53 20.03 1.62
N LEU A 40 -0.28 19.42 0.46
CA LEU A 40 1.04 19.54 -0.18
C LEU A 40 1.26 20.97 -0.66
N MET A 41 2.45 21.50 -0.38
CA MET A 41 2.90 22.82 -0.84
C MET A 41 4.32 22.70 -1.44
N ASN A 42 4.84 23.81 -1.98
CA ASN A 42 6.20 23.90 -2.51
C ASN A 42 6.54 22.75 -3.47
N ASN A 43 5.76 22.57 -4.54
CA ASN A 43 5.93 21.47 -5.50
C ASN A 43 5.95 20.06 -4.86
N ASN A 44 5.09 19.84 -3.86
CA ASN A 44 4.96 18.55 -3.14
C ASN A 44 6.21 18.15 -2.33
N LEU A 45 7.00 19.13 -1.89
CA LEU A 45 8.20 18.92 -1.07
C LEU A 45 7.94 19.11 0.43
N SER A 46 6.84 19.75 0.79
CA SER A 46 6.46 20.00 2.18
C SER A 46 4.95 19.93 2.36
N VAL A 47 4.53 19.83 3.62
CA VAL A 47 3.12 19.79 4.03
C VAL A 47 2.80 21.06 4.81
N ASP A 48 1.85 21.83 4.30
CA ASP A 48 1.19 22.87 5.06
C ASP A 48 0.21 22.23 6.04
N CYS A 49 0.51 22.28 7.34
CA CYS A 49 -0.31 21.70 8.41
C CYS A 49 -1.47 22.66 8.77
N ASN A 50 -2.33 22.93 7.79
CA ASN A 50 -3.40 23.93 7.85
C ASN A 50 -4.77 23.38 8.27
N ASP A 51 -4.81 22.16 8.81
CA ASP A 51 -6.02 21.49 9.33
C ASP A 51 -7.22 21.45 8.35
N MET A 52 -6.95 21.52 7.04
CA MET A 52 -7.97 21.40 5.98
C MET A 52 -8.63 20.01 5.92
N GLY A 53 -8.20 19.08 6.78
CA GLY A 53 -8.84 17.80 7.05
C GLY A 53 -8.63 16.74 5.98
N ALA A 54 -9.16 15.55 6.28
CA ALA A 54 -9.27 14.43 5.35
C ALA A 54 -10.61 14.47 4.59
N GLN A 55 -10.64 13.81 3.43
CA GLN A 55 -11.89 13.60 2.69
C GLN A 55 -12.52 12.28 3.13
N PHE A 56 -13.77 12.31 3.58
CA PHE A 56 -14.55 11.13 3.95
C PHE A 56 -15.79 11.03 3.07
N VAL A 57 -15.97 9.91 2.38
CA VAL A 57 -17.06 9.70 1.41
C VAL A 57 -17.85 8.47 1.81
N GLU A 58 -19.18 8.58 1.78
CA GLU A 58 -20.08 7.45 1.94
C GLU A 58 -20.68 7.06 0.59
N ALA A 59 -20.74 5.76 0.33
CA ALA A 59 -21.32 5.19 -0.87
C ALA A 59 -22.21 4.00 -0.54
N ARG A 60 -23.13 3.68 -1.45
CA ARG A 60 -23.98 2.49 -1.38
C ARG A 60 -23.95 1.75 -2.72
N ILE A 61 -23.65 0.47 -2.67
CA ILE A 61 -23.70 -0.43 -3.83
C ILE A 61 -24.95 -1.31 -3.69
N LYS A 62 -25.82 -1.23 -4.70
CA LYS A 62 -27.09 -1.95 -4.75
C LYS A 62 -26.93 -3.42 -5.21
N CYS A 63 -26.01 -4.15 -4.58
CA CYS A 63 -25.87 -5.59 -4.75
C CYS A 63 -25.18 -6.24 -3.53
N PRO A 64 -25.26 -7.56 -3.36
CA PRO A 64 -24.51 -8.27 -2.34
C PRO A 64 -23.00 -8.12 -2.51
N MET A 65 -22.28 -8.00 -1.39
CA MET A 65 -20.81 -7.90 -1.39
C MET A 65 -20.14 -9.07 -2.09
N SER A 66 -20.68 -10.29 -1.94
CA SER A 66 -20.14 -11.49 -2.58
C SER A 66 -20.18 -11.42 -4.11
N GLU A 67 -21.21 -10.81 -4.69
CA GLU A 67 -21.33 -10.60 -6.13
C GLU A 67 -20.35 -9.55 -6.62
N SER A 68 -20.22 -8.44 -5.89
CA SER A 68 -19.21 -7.40 -6.16
C SER A 68 -17.78 -7.96 -6.17
N LEU A 69 -17.46 -8.85 -5.23
CA LEU A 69 -16.12 -9.45 -5.11
C LEU A 69 -15.84 -10.53 -6.17
N LYS A 70 -16.89 -11.18 -6.71
CA LYS A 70 -16.79 -12.15 -7.81
C LYS A 70 -16.48 -11.50 -9.15
N GLN A 71 -16.89 -10.24 -9.36
CA GLN A 71 -16.61 -9.47 -10.58
C GLN A 71 -15.14 -9.01 -10.67
N GLN A 72 -14.19 -9.85 -10.26
CA GLN A 72 -12.74 -9.61 -10.13
C GLN A 72 -11.99 -9.29 -11.44
N LYS A 73 -12.68 -8.85 -12.49
CA LYS A 73 -12.11 -8.24 -13.70
C LYS A 73 -11.79 -6.78 -13.39
N SER A 74 -10.50 -6.41 -13.41
CA SER A 74 -9.91 -5.06 -13.56
C SER A 74 -10.36 -3.86 -12.70
N HIS A 75 -11.54 -3.89 -12.08
CA HIS A 75 -12.30 -2.75 -11.55
C HIS A 75 -12.43 -2.77 -10.02
N LEU A 76 -11.66 -3.59 -9.31
CA LEU A 76 -11.64 -3.55 -7.83
C LEU A 76 -11.25 -2.16 -7.30
N LYS A 77 -10.46 -1.39 -8.06
CA LYS A 77 -10.19 0.02 -7.72
C LYS A 77 -11.47 0.87 -7.79
N ASP A 78 -12.30 0.65 -8.80
CA ASP A 78 -13.55 1.39 -9.02
C ASP A 78 -14.63 0.98 -8.00
N LEU A 79 -14.59 -0.27 -7.51
CA LEU A 79 -15.44 -0.76 -6.41
C LEU A 79 -15.07 -0.19 -5.04
N VAL A 80 -13.77 0.03 -4.81
CA VAL A 80 -13.21 0.42 -3.50
C VAL A 80 -13.05 1.94 -3.37
N PHE A 81 -12.79 2.63 -4.47
CA PHE A 81 -12.65 4.06 -4.57
C PHE A 81 -13.46 4.54 -5.77
N VAL A 82 -14.67 5.04 -5.52
CA VAL A 82 -15.48 5.74 -6.51
C VAL A 82 -14.76 7.03 -6.96
N ILE A 83 -13.90 7.57 -6.09
CA ILE A 83 -13.05 8.73 -6.36
C ILE A 83 -11.59 8.30 -6.25
N SER A 84 -10.84 8.36 -7.36
CA SER A 84 -9.41 8.10 -7.34
C SER A 84 -8.66 9.31 -6.78
N LEU A 85 -7.67 9.09 -5.92
CA LEU A 85 -6.72 10.15 -5.53
C LEU A 85 -5.99 10.77 -6.74
N SER A 86 -5.92 10.06 -7.86
CA SER A 86 -5.36 10.62 -9.10
C SER A 86 -6.22 11.74 -9.69
N GLN A 87 -7.53 11.76 -9.42
CA GLN A 87 -8.42 12.87 -9.77
C GLN A 87 -8.33 14.02 -8.76
N SER A 88 -7.92 13.74 -7.51
CA SER A 88 -7.67 14.77 -6.49
C SER A 88 -6.25 15.34 -6.51
N ASN A 89 -5.40 14.95 -7.47
CA ASN A 89 -4.04 15.49 -7.67
C ASN A 89 -4.03 16.88 -8.36
N LEU A 90 -5.13 17.62 -8.32
CA LEU A 90 -5.08 19.07 -8.50
C LEU A 90 -4.49 19.65 -7.21
N ALA A 91 -3.52 20.55 -7.33
CA ALA A 91 -2.93 21.27 -6.20
C ALA A 91 -4.02 21.68 -5.18
N GLY A 92 -3.85 21.28 -3.91
CA GLY A 92 -4.85 21.48 -2.85
C GLY A 92 -5.72 20.27 -2.49
N GLY A 93 -5.51 19.10 -3.10
CA GLY A 93 -6.19 17.86 -2.72
C GLY A 93 -5.84 17.34 -1.32
N SER A 94 -6.79 16.62 -0.69
CA SER A 94 -6.59 15.98 0.62
C SER A 94 -5.50 14.91 0.58
N LEU A 95 -4.66 14.85 1.62
CA LEU A 95 -3.65 13.79 1.77
C LEU A 95 -4.26 12.45 2.14
N VAL A 96 -5.44 12.45 2.78
CA VAL A 96 -6.17 11.26 3.20
C VAL A 96 -7.55 11.25 2.56
N LEU A 97 -7.88 10.15 1.89
CA LEU A 97 -9.22 9.85 1.38
C LEU A 97 -9.70 8.56 2.02
N VAL A 98 -10.87 8.63 2.65
CA VAL A 98 -11.59 7.49 3.20
C VAL A 98 -12.90 7.34 2.45
N GLN A 99 -13.23 6.10 2.07
CA GLN A 99 -14.54 5.75 1.55
C GLN A 99 -15.13 4.62 2.39
N LEU A 100 -16.35 4.85 2.90
CA LEU A 100 -17.18 3.85 3.54
C LEU A 100 -18.30 3.44 2.59
N THR A 101 -18.34 2.17 2.21
CA THR A 101 -19.31 1.65 1.23
C THR A 101 -20.20 0.60 1.86
N TYR A 102 -21.52 0.77 1.74
CA TYR A 102 -22.51 -0.19 2.22
C TYR A 102 -23.06 -1.04 1.07
N PHE A 103 -23.29 -2.33 1.32
CA PHE A 103 -23.88 -3.28 0.38
C PHE A 103 -25.29 -3.68 0.83
N ASP A 104 -26.16 -4.08 -0.11
CA ASP A 104 -27.55 -4.48 0.20
C ASP A 104 -27.64 -5.70 1.11
N CYS A 105 -26.61 -6.55 1.12
CA CYS A 105 -26.51 -7.67 2.05
C CYS A 105 -26.20 -7.25 3.50
N GLY A 106 -26.08 -5.95 3.77
CA GLY A 106 -25.73 -5.39 5.09
C GLY A 106 -24.23 -5.45 5.43
N GLY A 107 -23.39 -5.92 4.51
CA GLY A 107 -21.94 -5.82 4.66
C GLY A 107 -21.44 -4.41 4.32
N MET A 108 -20.20 -4.10 4.68
CA MET A 108 -19.55 -2.83 4.39
C MET A 108 -18.10 -3.00 3.91
N ALA A 109 -17.59 -2.03 3.16
CA ALA A 109 -16.18 -1.91 2.84
C ALA A 109 -15.65 -0.56 3.32
N LEU A 110 -14.49 -0.58 3.98
CA LEU A 110 -13.76 0.62 4.38
C LEU A 110 -12.48 0.71 3.54
N ALA A 111 -12.38 1.76 2.75
CA ALA A 111 -11.23 2.04 1.91
C ALA A 111 -10.50 3.28 2.40
N ALA A 112 -9.17 3.19 2.49
CA ALA A 112 -8.31 4.32 2.85
C ALA A 112 -7.15 4.46 1.88
N SER A 113 -7.01 5.67 1.35
CA SER A 113 -5.93 6.09 0.49
C SER A 113 -5.21 7.27 1.14
N ILE A 114 -3.88 7.21 1.17
CA ILE A 114 -3.04 8.23 1.79
C ILE A 114 -1.94 8.54 0.79
N SER A 115 -1.61 9.82 0.64
CA SER A 115 -0.56 10.26 -0.27
C SER A 115 0.77 9.59 0.06
N HIS A 116 1.38 8.93 -0.93
CA HIS A 116 2.69 8.29 -0.75
C HIS A 116 3.80 9.33 -0.50
N LYS A 117 3.55 10.62 -0.73
CA LYS A 117 4.49 11.70 -0.37
C LYS A 117 4.72 11.81 1.14
N VAL A 118 3.76 11.42 1.96
CA VAL A 118 3.83 11.57 3.42
C VAL A 118 4.00 10.27 4.18
N CYS A 119 3.74 9.11 3.56
CA CYS A 119 3.83 7.83 4.25
C CYS A 119 4.20 6.64 3.35
N ASP A 120 4.98 5.73 3.89
CA ASP A 120 5.12 4.36 3.39
C ASP A 120 4.00 3.43 3.90
N LEU A 121 4.06 2.16 3.50
CA LEU A 121 3.07 1.16 3.89
C LEU A 121 3.04 0.86 5.40
N ILE A 122 4.19 0.98 6.09
CA ILE A 122 4.28 0.76 7.54
C ILE A 122 3.56 1.88 8.28
N THR A 123 3.89 3.13 7.95
CA THR A 123 3.21 4.31 8.49
C THR A 123 1.71 4.25 8.24
N LYS A 124 1.30 3.90 7.01
CA LYS A 124 -0.12 3.73 6.68
C LYS A 124 -0.80 2.66 7.54
N SER A 125 -0.11 1.55 7.81
CA SER A 125 -0.66 0.46 8.62
C SER A 125 -0.81 0.89 10.09
N ASN A 126 0.18 1.61 10.63
CA ASN A 126 0.11 2.17 11.98
C ASN A 126 -1.03 3.19 12.11
N PHE A 127 -1.15 4.12 11.16
CA PHE A 127 -2.28 5.06 11.11
C PHE A 127 -3.63 4.36 11.15
N MET A 128 -3.81 3.33 10.32
CA MET A 128 -5.05 2.56 10.26
C MET A 128 -5.31 1.79 11.56
N LYS A 129 -4.27 1.20 12.16
CA LYS A 129 -4.36 0.50 13.45
C LYS A 129 -4.80 1.46 14.55
N ASP A 130 -4.13 2.60 14.66
CA ASP A 130 -4.41 3.60 15.69
C ASP A 130 -5.81 4.19 15.53
N TRP A 131 -6.20 4.53 14.30
CA TRP A 131 -7.55 4.98 14.00
C TRP A 131 -8.61 3.94 14.42
N MET A 132 -8.40 2.66 14.12
CA MET A 132 -9.35 1.60 14.51
C MET A 132 -9.42 1.38 16.02
N LEU A 133 -8.29 1.48 16.72
CA LEU A 133 -8.27 1.43 18.19
C LEU A 133 -9.06 2.60 18.81
N MET A 134 -8.95 3.80 18.24
CA MET A 134 -9.75 4.96 18.65
C MET A 134 -11.24 4.80 18.32
N ALA A 135 -11.57 4.19 17.18
CA ALA A 135 -12.95 3.88 16.80
C ALA A 135 -13.60 2.90 17.78
N HIS A 136 -12.82 1.95 18.30
CA HIS A 136 -13.23 0.99 19.32
C HIS A 136 -13.23 1.59 20.76
N GLN A 137 -13.03 2.91 20.91
CA GLN A 137 -13.02 3.63 22.20
C GLN A 137 -11.99 3.11 23.22
N SER A 138 -10.93 2.44 22.77
CA SER A 138 -10.15 1.55 23.65
C SER A 138 -8.82 2.10 24.16
N SER A 139 -8.37 3.30 23.80
CA SER A 139 -7.09 3.82 24.33
C SER A 139 -6.89 5.31 24.07
N ASP A 140 -6.19 5.99 24.98
CA ASP A 140 -5.38 7.14 24.63
C ASP A 140 -4.15 6.63 23.87
N ILE A 141 -4.03 6.98 22.59
CA ILE A 141 -2.94 6.50 21.74
C ILE A 141 -1.90 7.60 21.70
N ARG A 142 -0.66 7.25 22.02
CA ARG A 142 0.47 8.19 21.95
C ARG A 142 0.69 8.63 20.51
N ALA A 143 0.83 9.94 20.31
CA ALA A 143 1.19 10.49 19.00
C ALA A 143 2.54 9.90 18.51
N PRO A 144 2.60 9.43 17.26
CA PRO A 144 3.83 8.85 16.70
C PRO A 144 4.87 9.94 16.42
N PRO A 145 6.17 9.60 16.38
CA PRO A 145 7.22 10.58 16.13
C PRO A 145 7.31 10.98 14.65
N PHE A 146 7.39 12.29 14.41
CA PHE A 146 7.66 12.91 13.10
C PHE A 146 9.13 13.33 13.00
N ASN A 147 10.04 12.34 13.00
CA ASN A 147 11.49 12.56 13.05
C ASN A 147 12.20 12.39 11.70
N GLY A 148 11.46 12.14 10.61
CA GLY A 148 12.02 11.86 9.29
C GLY A 148 12.95 12.96 8.78
N ALA A 149 12.55 14.23 8.87
CA ALA A 149 13.35 15.36 8.39
C ALA A 149 14.65 15.58 9.20
N SER A 150 14.66 15.19 10.49
CA SER A 150 15.88 15.27 11.32
C SER A 150 16.87 14.15 10.98
N LEU A 151 16.36 12.97 10.61
CA LEU A 151 17.18 11.80 10.25
C LEU A 151 17.67 11.84 8.80
N PHE A 152 16.82 12.35 7.91
CA PHE A 152 17.05 12.47 6.47
C PHE A 152 16.68 13.89 6.02
N PRO A 153 17.58 14.87 6.22
CA PRO A 153 17.32 16.25 5.84
C PRO A 153 16.97 16.37 4.35
N PRO A 154 15.98 17.22 3.99
CA PRO A 154 15.63 17.45 2.60
C PRO A 154 16.81 18.07 1.84
N VAL A 155 16.94 17.72 0.56
CA VAL A 155 17.95 18.24 -0.36
C VAL A 155 17.26 18.98 -1.50
N ASP A 156 17.79 20.13 -1.91
CA ASP A 156 17.16 21.02 -2.90
C ASP A 156 17.05 20.40 -4.31
N ASP A 157 17.98 19.52 -4.69
CA ASP A 157 17.96 18.78 -5.95
C ASP A 157 18.06 17.26 -5.67
N PRO A 158 16.93 16.55 -5.50
CA PRO A 158 16.96 15.12 -5.26
C PRO A 158 17.44 14.37 -6.52
N LEU A 159 18.48 13.55 -6.37
CA LEU A 159 19.00 12.66 -7.43
C LEU A 159 17.93 11.78 -8.07
N PHE A 160 16.85 11.48 -7.33
CA PHE A 160 15.73 10.67 -7.78
C PHE A 160 14.53 11.56 -8.11
N LYS A 161 14.42 11.99 -9.38
CA LYS A 161 13.16 12.52 -9.92
C LYS A 161 12.22 11.33 -10.03
N GLY A 162 11.26 11.24 -9.12
CA GLY A 162 10.38 10.06 -8.96
C GLY A 162 9.88 9.50 -10.29
N PHE A 163 9.72 8.17 -10.35
CA PHE A 163 9.18 7.48 -11.52
C PHE A 163 7.82 8.07 -11.88
N ASN A 164 7.76 8.81 -13.00
CA ASN A 164 6.49 9.13 -13.62
C ASN A 164 6.13 7.92 -14.48
N PRO A 165 5.13 7.10 -14.10
CA PRO A 165 4.68 6.04 -14.98
C PRO A 165 4.32 6.66 -16.32
N THR A 166 4.85 6.10 -17.40
CA THR A 166 4.52 6.49 -18.77
C THR A 166 3.01 6.49 -18.92
N LYS A 167 2.42 7.68 -19.09
CA LYS A 167 1.00 7.81 -19.38
C LYS A 167 0.78 7.27 -20.79
N GLY A 168 0.08 6.14 -20.92
CA GLY A 168 -0.35 5.67 -22.24
C GLY A 168 -0.67 4.17 -22.36
N GLU A 169 -0.11 3.33 -21.49
CA GLU A 169 -0.27 1.88 -21.65
C GLU A 169 -1.46 1.32 -20.84
N ILE A 170 -2.27 0.48 -21.50
CA ILE A 170 -3.36 -0.25 -20.84
C ILE A 170 -2.74 -1.38 -20.01
N CYS A 171 -2.56 -1.14 -18.71
CA CYS A 171 -2.09 -2.16 -17.77
C CYS A 171 -3.27 -2.97 -17.20
N ILE A 172 -3.30 -4.27 -17.48
CA ILE A 172 -4.25 -5.21 -16.86
C ILE A 172 -3.65 -5.75 -15.57
N ARG A 173 -4.35 -5.54 -14.45
CA ARG A 173 -3.96 -6.12 -13.15
C ARG A 173 -4.65 -7.45 -12.92
N ARG A 174 -3.90 -8.47 -12.50
CA ARG A 174 -4.40 -9.78 -12.10
C ARG A 174 -3.90 -10.16 -10.71
N ARG A 175 -4.67 -10.97 -9.99
CA ARG A 175 -4.28 -11.54 -8.70
C ARG A 175 -3.87 -12.99 -8.90
N TYR A 176 -2.63 -13.33 -8.56
CA TYR A 176 -2.11 -14.69 -8.58
C TYR A 176 -2.09 -15.23 -7.14
N LEU A 177 -2.75 -16.36 -6.92
CA LEU A 177 -2.80 -17.02 -5.61
C LEU A 177 -1.79 -18.16 -5.57
N PHE A 178 -0.81 -18.06 -4.68
CA PHE A 178 0.15 -19.12 -4.41
C PHE A 178 -0.29 -19.87 -3.15
N HIS A 179 -0.71 -21.12 -3.32
CA HIS A 179 -1.05 -21.98 -2.20
C HIS A 179 0.20 -22.38 -1.41
N ALA A 180 0.04 -22.65 -0.10
CA ALA A 180 1.14 -23.03 0.77
C ALA A 180 1.95 -24.21 0.21
N SER A 181 1.29 -25.24 -0.33
CA SER A 181 1.95 -26.38 -0.97
C SER A 181 2.86 -25.96 -2.12
N LYS A 182 2.42 -25.04 -3.00
CA LYS A 182 3.23 -24.53 -4.10
C LYS A 182 4.41 -23.68 -3.63
N ILE A 183 4.25 -22.95 -2.54
CA ILE A 183 5.36 -22.20 -1.96
C ILE A 183 6.41 -23.15 -1.38
N GLU A 184 6.01 -24.23 -0.71
CA GLU A 184 6.96 -25.22 -0.18
C GLU A 184 7.66 -26.00 -1.30
N GLU A 185 6.97 -26.33 -2.41
CA GLU A 185 7.62 -26.87 -3.61
C GLU A 185 8.72 -25.93 -4.16
N LEU A 186 8.44 -24.62 -4.25
CA LEU A 186 9.42 -23.63 -4.72
C LEU A 186 10.62 -23.48 -3.78
N LYS A 187 10.38 -23.49 -2.46
CA LYS A 187 11.47 -23.48 -1.47
C LYS A 187 12.33 -24.72 -1.55
N ALA A 188 11.72 -25.90 -1.72
CA ALA A 188 12.46 -27.14 -1.87
C ALA A 188 13.33 -27.11 -3.13
N LEU A 189 12.81 -26.58 -4.25
CA LEU A 189 13.58 -26.40 -5.48
C LEU A 189 14.83 -25.54 -5.25
N ALA A 190 14.68 -24.36 -4.63
CA ALA A 190 15.80 -23.48 -4.32
C ALA A 190 16.79 -24.12 -3.33
N SER A 191 16.29 -24.76 -2.28
CA SER A 191 17.13 -25.43 -1.26
C SER A 191 17.94 -26.57 -1.85
N ASN A 192 17.35 -27.38 -2.72
CA ASN A 192 18.03 -28.47 -3.42
C ASN A 192 19.11 -27.98 -4.40
N SER A 193 19.07 -26.71 -4.79
CA SER A 193 20.10 -26.05 -5.61
C SER A 193 21.13 -25.28 -4.79
N GLY A 194 21.11 -25.39 -3.45
CA GLY A 194 22.12 -24.82 -2.56
C GLY A 194 21.74 -23.50 -1.88
N VAL A 195 20.53 -22.97 -2.11
CA VAL A 195 20.06 -21.76 -1.41
C VAL A 195 19.74 -22.10 0.05
N ASP A 196 20.37 -21.41 0.99
CA ASP A 196 20.13 -21.64 2.42
C ASP A 196 18.81 -21.00 2.88
N ARG A 197 17.89 -21.83 3.36
CA ARG A 197 16.62 -21.43 4.02
C ARG A 197 15.82 -20.34 3.26
N PRO A 198 15.47 -20.56 1.99
CA PRO A 198 14.78 -19.56 1.18
C PRO A 198 13.41 -19.19 1.76
N THR A 199 13.13 -17.89 1.79
CA THR A 199 11.88 -17.33 2.27
C THR A 199 10.78 -17.45 1.21
N ARG A 200 9.52 -17.31 1.65
CA ARG A 200 8.38 -17.27 0.73
C ARG A 200 8.44 -16.08 -0.23
N VAL A 201 9.05 -14.97 0.18
CA VAL A 201 9.11 -13.74 -0.63
C VAL A 201 10.15 -13.89 -1.72
N GLU A 202 11.34 -14.43 -1.42
CA GLU A 202 12.40 -14.67 -2.40
C GLU A 202 11.90 -15.61 -3.50
N VAL A 203 11.41 -16.80 -3.15
CA VAL A 203 11.01 -17.81 -4.16
C VAL A 203 9.83 -17.37 -5.04
N VAL A 204 8.88 -16.60 -4.49
CA VAL A 204 7.75 -16.07 -5.29
C VAL A 204 8.21 -14.91 -6.17
N SER A 205 9.10 -14.03 -5.67
CA SER A 205 9.60 -12.90 -6.43
C SER A 205 10.50 -13.34 -7.57
N ALA A 206 11.38 -14.32 -7.33
CA ALA A 206 12.20 -15.00 -8.34
C ALA A 206 11.35 -15.62 -9.46
N LEU A 207 10.28 -16.33 -9.10
CA LEU A 207 9.35 -16.91 -10.08
C LEU A 207 8.63 -15.84 -10.91
N LEU A 208 8.12 -14.79 -10.25
CA LEU A 208 7.44 -13.70 -10.97
C LEU A 208 8.39 -12.95 -11.90
N TYR A 209 9.64 -12.73 -11.45
CA TYR A 209 10.65 -12.04 -12.23
C TYR A 209 11.06 -12.86 -13.47
N SER A 210 11.38 -14.15 -13.30
CA SER A 210 11.67 -15.05 -14.42
C SER A 210 10.50 -15.15 -15.42
N CYS A 211 9.25 -15.19 -14.94
CA CYS A 211 8.07 -15.13 -15.81
C CYS A 211 7.99 -13.81 -16.58
N ALA A 212 8.27 -12.68 -15.93
CA ALA A 212 8.23 -11.35 -16.56
C ALA A 212 9.31 -11.21 -17.65
N VAL A 213 10.55 -11.67 -17.38
CA VAL A 213 11.63 -11.67 -18.37
C VAL A 213 11.30 -12.59 -19.53
N SER A 214 10.81 -13.81 -19.25
CA SER A 214 10.38 -14.75 -20.30
C SER A 214 9.28 -14.17 -21.20
N ALA A 215 8.34 -13.42 -20.61
CA ALA A 215 7.29 -12.74 -21.38
C ALA A 215 7.87 -11.58 -22.22
N SER A 216 8.81 -10.82 -21.65
CA SER A 216 9.52 -9.74 -22.37
C SER A 216 10.29 -10.29 -23.57
N MET A 217 11.09 -11.33 -23.37
CA MET A 217 11.89 -11.97 -24.43
C MET A 217 11.05 -12.48 -25.59
N LYS A 218 9.86 -13.04 -25.31
CA LYS A 218 8.93 -13.46 -26.37
C LYS A 218 8.41 -12.30 -27.21
N ASN A 219 8.36 -11.08 -26.66
CA ASN A 219 7.91 -9.89 -27.37
C ASN A 219 9.07 -9.18 -28.10
N SER A 220 10.27 -9.12 -27.51
CA SER A 220 11.45 -8.47 -28.10
C SER A 220 12.25 -9.39 -29.02
N ALA A 221 12.06 -10.70 -28.95
CA ALA A 221 12.88 -11.73 -29.60
C ALA A 221 14.37 -11.72 -29.17
N SER A 222 14.70 -11.04 -28.07
CA SER A 222 16.05 -10.95 -27.48
C SER A 222 15.97 -10.89 -25.96
N PHE A 223 17.04 -11.33 -25.30
CA PHE A 223 17.26 -11.03 -23.89
C PHE A 223 17.67 -9.56 -23.73
N GLU A 224 17.07 -8.88 -22.76
CA GLU A 224 17.43 -7.51 -22.37
C GLU A 224 17.79 -7.49 -20.88
N PRO A 225 18.89 -6.82 -20.49
CA PRO A 225 19.24 -6.64 -19.09
C PRO A 225 18.07 -6.04 -18.31
N SER A 226 17.82 -6.60 -17.13
CA SER A 226 16.69 -6.19 -16.30
C SER A 226 17.03 -6.24 -14.82
N GLN A 227 16.16 -5.68 -13.99
CA GLN A 227 16.34 -5.66 -12.55
C GLN A 227 15.01 -5.87 -11.83
N LEU A 228 15.01 -6.75 -10.83
CA LEU A 228 13.95 -6.84 -9.83
C LEU A 228 14.33 -5.94 -8.65
N ALA A 229 13.55 -4.89 -8.39
CA ALA A 229 13.73 -4.01 -7.24
C ALA A 229 12.62 -4.23 -6.20
N SER A 230 13.01 -4.55 -4.97
CA SER A 230 12.12 -4.78 -3.84
C SER A 230 12.28 -3.68 -2.80
N ALA A 231 11.19 -2.98 -2.47
CA ALA A 231 11.19 -2.00 -1.39
C ALA A 231 11.21 -2.72 -0.03
N VAL A 232 12.10 -2.31 0.86
CA VAL A 232 12.29 -2.88 2.20
C VAL A 232 12.21 -1.81 3.28
N ASN A 233 11.74 -2.19 4.48
CA ASN A 233 11.56 -1.28 5.61
C ASN A 233 12.92 -0.86 6.19
N LEU A 234 13.29 0.41 6.01
CA LEU A 234 14.56 0.95 6.48
C LEU A 234 14.63 1.04 8.01
N ARG A 235 13.48 1.13 8.70
CA ARG A 235 13.43 1.30 10.17
C ARG A 235 14.16 0.20 10.94
N ALA A 236 14.09 -1.04 10.45
CA ALA A 236 14.72 -2.18 11.09
C ALA A 236 16.21 -2.32 10.75
N ILE A 237 16.70 -1.58 9.75
CA ILE A 237 18.04 -1.73 9.16
C ILE A 237 19.01 -0.66 9.67
N THR A 238 18.50 0.51 10.08
CA THR A 238 19.34 1.58 10.64
C THR A 238 20.02 1.17 11.94
N VAL A 239 21.15 1.80 12.25
CA VAL A 239 21.86 1.64 13.53
C VAL A 239 22.00 3.01 14.20
N PRO A 240 21.28 3.28 15.31
CA PRO A 240 20.29 2.41 15.95
C PRO A 240 19.01 2.23 15.11
N SER A 241 18.25 1.16 15.38
CA SER A 241 16.97 0.93 14.70
C SER A 241 15.97 2.06 15.02
N LEU A 242 15.19 2.46 14.02
CA LEU A 242 14.15 3.46 14.22
C LEU A 242 12.90 2.83 14.83
N PRO A 243 12.13 3.59 15.65
CA PRO A 243 10.81 3.15 16.10
C PRO A 243 9.93 2.74 14.93
N GLN A 244 9.19 1.64 15.05
CA GLN A 244 8.28 1.20 13.98
C GLN A 244 7.17 2.22 13.71
N GLU A 245 6.86 3.04 14.72
CA GLU A 245 5.86 4.09 14.72
C GLU A 245 6.33 5.37 14.01
N SER A 246 7.63 5.51 13.68
CA SER A 246 8.15 6.68 12.97
C SER A 246 7.38 6.94 11.68
N VAL A 247 6.80 8.15 11.58
CA VAL A 247 5.94 8.55 10.47
C VAL A 247 6.77 9.08 9.31
N GLY A 248 6.57 8.49 8.13
CA GLY A 248 7.21 8.96 6.91
C GLY A 248 7.45 7.84 5.90
N ASN A 249 8.30 8.13 4.93
CA ASN A 249 8.83 7.13 4.00
C ASN A 249 10.22 6.70 4.47
N PHE A 250 10.29 5.56 5.16
CA PHE A 250 11.55 4.94 5.56
C PHE A 250 11.69 3.63 4.79
N LEU A 251 12.02 3.78 3.51
CA LEU A 251 12.17 2.67 2.58
C LEU A 251 13.54 2.74 1.91
N THR A 252 14.15 1.59 1.72
CA THR A 252 15.28 1.40 0.80
C THR A 252 14.91 0.31 -0.20
N HIS A 253 15.72 0.11 -1.23
CA HIS A 253 15.49 -0.92 -2.23
C HIS A 253 16.62 -1.95 -2.17
N PHE A 254 16.23 -3.21 -2.20
CA PHE A 254 17.12 -4.31 -2.54
C PHE A 254 16.86 -4.69 -4.00
N SER A 255 17.91 -4.82 -4.79
CA SER A 255 17.78 -5.09 -6.22
C SER A 255 18.59 -6.31 -6.64
N VAL A 256 17.98 -7.15 -7.48
CA VAL A 256 18.61 -8.25 -8.19
C VAL A 256 18.68 -7.88 -9.67
N SER A 257 19.88 -7.66 -10.18
CA SER A 257 20.12 -7.35 -11.60
C SER A 257 20.51 -8.61 -12.35
N VAL A 258 19.96 -8.77 -13.55
CA VAL A 258 20.32 -9.84 -14.47
C VAL A 258 20.75 -9.20 -15.78
N ASN A 259 22.02 -9.41 -16.16
CA ASN A 259 22.63 -8.84 -17.35
C ASN A 259 22.75 -9.84 -18.50
N THR A 260 22.68 -11.14 -18.20
CA THR A 260 22.79 -12.22 -19.18
C THR A 260 21.67 -13.24 -18.99
N GLU A 261 21.32 -13.98 -20.05
CA GLU A 261 20.28 -15.01 -19.98
C GLU A 261 20.64 -16.14 -19.02
N ASP A 262 21.92 -16.49 -18.90
CA ASP A 262 22.40 -17.56 -18.03
C ASP A 262 22.20 -17.28 -16.53
N GLU A 263 22.10 -16.00 -16.15
CA GLU A 263 21.78 -15.54 -14.79
C GLU A 263 20.28 -15.70 -14.44
N MET A 264 19.42 -16.00 -15.42
CA MET A 264 17.97 -16.16 -15.22
C MET A 264 17.57 -17.52 -14.60
N LYS A 265 18.53 -18.28 -14.10
CA LYS A 265 18.30 -19.55 -13.42
C LYS A 265 17.60 -19.29 -12.09
N PHE A 266 16.51 -20.01 -11.83
CA PHE A 266 15.69 -19.80 -10.64
C PHE A 266 16.49 -19.69 -9.32
N PRO A 267 17.46 -20.58 -9.02
CA PRO A 267 18.24 -20.47 -7.77
C PRO A 267 19.10 -19.21 -7.65
N GLU A 268 19.57 -18.63 -8.77
CA GLU A 268 20.38 -17.40 -8.77
C GLU A 268 19.53 -16.15 -8.48
N LEU A 269 18.20 -16.27 -8.66
CA LEU A 269 17.23 -15.20 -8.41
C LEU A 269 16.67 -15.21 -6.99
N VAL A 270 16.87 -16.29 -6.23
CA VAL A 270 16.35 -16.50 -4.87
C VAL A 270 17.40 -16.07 -3.86
#